data_AF-A0A2M9L6C6-F1
#
_entry.id   AF-A0A2M9L6C6-F1
#
_cell.length_a   1.000
_cell.length_b   1.000
_cell.length_c   1.000
_cell.angle_alpha   90.00
_cell.angle_beta   90.00
_cell.angle_gamma   90.00
#
_symmetry.space_group_name_H-M   'P 1'
#
loop_
_entity.id
_entity.type
_entity.pdbx_description
1 polymer ?
#
loop_
_entity_poly.entity_id
_entity_poly.type
_entity_poly.pdbx_seq_one_letter_code
_entity_poly.pdbx_strand_id
1 'polypeptide(L)'
;MNASPSQPRPADRPETDGFLPTVERDLPTGRHQFHKERLMAQIHEDLAVPTPAARRRNPFLRRVVLLPVAACVLAGAVVVGAGLSRGGDPVRSAAPGTGPVLTTDIRPADAQGAVQLLDRISLVAQETTAPQARAGQYVYIESKVAGTSVWSVNGKESAVGEALDTRRSWKSVDGHKGWLIDRRNKDGITLDTTEAPGLNAPSYDYLAALPTDPDVLLKKIYTETAGHGPGPDAEAFTTIGDLLIESYPSPQLASALYRAAAKIPGVTKVDDAVDAAGRHGIAVARFEQKTGVRTEWIFDKSSLAFLGERTVQVEGTSGNGLIKPGTVIFTNAITARAVVDGVQQTSAQSA
;
A
#
# COMPACT_ATOMS: atom_id res chain seq x y z
N MET A 1 53.93 -10.48 40.30
CA MET A 1 53.87 -11.62 39.37
C MET A 1 53.12 -12.76 40.05
N ASN A 2 51.96 -13.11 39.49
CA ASN A 2 51.31 -14.44 39.39
C ASN A 2 50.98 -15.19 40.71
N ALA A 3 49.85 -15.88 40.89
CA ALA A 3 48.82 -16.39 40.00
C ALA A 3 47.50 -16.64 40.78
N SER A 4 46.37 -16.65 40.09
CA SER A 4 45.09 -17.20 40.57
C SER A 4 45.17 -18.72 40.80
N PRO A 5 44.23 -19.27 41.59
CA PRO A 5 43.46 -20.40 41.09
C PRO A 5 41.95 -20.34 41.40
N SER A 6 41.25 -21.14 40.61
CA SER A 6 39.81 -21.23 40.36
C SER A 6 38.96 -21.84 41.49
N GLN A 7 37.79 -21.23 41.71
CA GLN A 7 36.42 -21.76 41.99
C GLN A 7 36.14 -22.89 43.01
N PRO A 8 34.98 -22.78 43.68
CA PRO A 8 33.93 -23.79 43.54
C PRO A 8 32.50 -23.23 43.35
N ARG A 9 31.69 -23.90 42.51
CA ARG A 9 30.20 -23.84 42.44
C ARG A 9 29.61 -24.61 43.66
N PRO A 10 28.35 -24.44 44.13
CA PRO A 10 27.11 -24.53 43.31
C PRO A 10 25.86 -23.74 43.80
N ALA A 11 24.80 -23.67 42.98
CA ALA A 11 23.40 -23.98 43.34
C ALA A 11 22.45 -23.62 42.17
N ASP A 12 21.71 -24.62 41.72
CA ASP A 12 20.64 -24.54 40.73
C ASP A 12 19.47 -23.67 41.23
N ARG A 13 18.90 -22.85 40.33
CA ARG A 13 17.64 -22.14 40.54
C ARG A 13 16.68 -22.50 39.39
N PRO A 14 15.43 -22.86 39.68
CA PRO A 14 14.52 -23.41 38.67
C PRO A 14 14.05 -22.35 37.69
N GLU A 15 14.13 -22.68 36.40
CA GLU A 15 13.45 -22.00 35.31
C GLU A 15 11.96 -22.34 35.34
N THR A 16 11.13 -21.41 35.78
CA THR A 16 9.76 -21.25 35.29
C THR A 16 9.33 -19.82 35.60
N ASP A 17 9.27 -18.97 34.58
CA ASP A 17 8.34 -17.85 34.61
C ASP A 17 7.67 -17.73 33.24
N GLY A 18 6.35 -17.69 33.29
CA GLY A 18 5.44 -17.97 32.20
C GLY A 18 5.58 -16.99 31.03
N PHE A 19 5.74 -17.56 29.84
CA PHE A 19 5.30 -16.91 28.62
C PHE A 19 3.78 -16.69 28.73
N LEU A 20 3.39 -15.52 29.19
CA LEU A 20 2.05 -15.02 28.91
C LEU A 20 1.93 -14.90 27.39
N PRO A 21 0.88 -15.45 26.76
CA PRO A 21 0.64 -15.21 25.36
C PRO A 21 0.47 -13.70 25.17
N THR A 22 1.38 -13.08 24.43
CA THR A 22 1.20 -11.73 23.93
C THR A 22 -0.08 -11.73 23.12
N VAL A 23 -1.14 -11.18 23.69
CA VAL A 23 -2.38 -10.92 22.97
C VAL A 23 -2.01 -9.99 21.82
N GLU A 24 -1.96 -10.58 20.63
CA GLU A 24 -1.81 -9.88 19.36
C GLU A 24 -3.00 -8.90 19.28
N ARG A 25 -2.73 -7.62 19.59
CA ARG A 25 -3.73 -6.57 19.49
C ARG A 25 -4.10 -6.46 18.02
N ASP A 26 -5.32 -6.87 17.71
CA ASP A 26 -5.95 -6.71 16.41
C ASP A 26 -5.69 -5.30 15.87
N LEU A 27 -5.04 -5.24 14.71
CA LEU A 27 -4.80 -4.00 13.99
C LEU A 27 -6.13 -3.50 13.40
N PRO A 28 -6.44 -2.20 13.51
CA PRO A 28 -7.67 -1.59 13.03
C PRO A 28 -7.89 -1.77 11.53
N THR A 29 -9.13 -2.07 11.18
CA THR A 29 -9.65 -2.30 9.83
C THR A 29 -9.78 -0.98 9.05
N GLY A 30 -9.14 -0.91 7.87
CA GLY A 30 -9.52 0.07 6.84
C GLY A 30 -8.40 0.59 5.93
N ARG A 31 -7.15 0.65 6.40
CA ARG A 31 -6.00 1.11 5.58
C ARG A 31 -4.80 0.18 5.66
N HIS A 32 -4.62 -0.48 6.81
CA HIS A 32 -3.57 -1.49 6.99
C HIS A 32 -3.68 -2.65 6.00
N GLN A 33 -4.85 -3.04 5.47
CA GLN A 33 -4.93 -4.17 4.52
C GLN A 33 -4.20 -3.94 3.19
N PHE A 34 -4.20 -2.71 2.65
CA PHE A 34 -3.59 -2.45 1.34
C PHE A 34 -2.06 -2.47 1.38
N HIS A 35 -1.47 -1.87 2.42
CA HIS A 35 -0.03 -1.95 2.66
C HIS A 35 0.38 -3.27 3.32
N LYS A 36 -0.49 -3.92 4.12
CA LYS A 36 -0.29 -5.29 4.65
C LYS A 36 -0.31 -6.31 3.52
N GLU A 37 -1.03 -6.14 2.43
CA GLU A 37 -0.86 -6.99 1.24
C GLU A 37 0.50 -6.76 0.56
N ARG A 38 0.95 -5.49 0.49
CA ARG A 38 2.30 -5.11 0.03
C ARG A 38 3.43 -5.67 0.92
N LEU A 39 3.18 -5.86 2.22
CA LEU A 39 4.13 -6.35 3.22
C LEU A 39 4.03 -7.87 3.49
N MET A 40 2.84 -8.47 3.44
CA MET A 40 2.62 -9.91 3.70
C MET A 40 3.06 -10.78 2.52
N ALA A 41 3.03 -10.24 1.30
CA ALA A 41 3.75 -10.83 0.17
C ALA A 41 5.28 -10.88 0.42
N GLN A 42 5.80 -10.03 1.29
CA GLN A 42 7.23 -9.91 1.61
C GLN A 42 7.63 -10.70 2.88
N ILE A 43 6.73 -10.90 3.85
CA ILE A 43 7.00 -11.62 5.11
C ILE A 43 6.87 -13.16 4.99
N HIS A 44 5.99 -13.67 4.12
CA HIS A 44 5.87 -15.14 3.97
C HIS A 44 7.11 -15.80 3.35
N GLU A 45 8.02 -15.03 2.73
CA GLU A 45 9.28 -15.53 2.17
C GLU A 45 10.40 -15.61 3.21
N ASP A 46 10.49 -14.67 4.17
CA ASP A 46 11.59 -14.64 5.16
C ASP A 46 11.48 -15.72 6.26
N LEU A 47 10.27 -16.20 6.56
CA LEU A 47 10.04 -17.23 7.58
C LEU A 47 10.04 -18.67 7.04
N ALA A 48 10.08 -18.85 5.72
CA ALA A 48 10.02 -20.16 5.08
C ALA A 48 11.32 -20.52 4.35
N VAL A 49 12.46 -20.38 5.03
CA VAL A 49 13.71 -21.02 4.59
C VAL A 49 13.99 -22.25 5.45
N PRO A 50 13.50 -23.45 5.09
CA PRO A 50 14.22 -24.66 5.47
C PRO A 50 15.46 -24.75 4.59
N THR A 51 16.62 -24.54 5.20
CA THR A 51 17.94 -24.81 4.61
C THR A 51 17.93 -26.12 3.84
N PRO A 52 18.17 -26.15 2.51
CA PRO A 52 18.16 -27.40 1.78
C PRO A 52 19.43 -28.20 2.10
N ALA A 53 19.28 -29.24 2.92
CA ALA A 53 20.30 -30.28 3.07
C ALA A 53 20.51 -30.96 1.70
N ALA A 54 21.75 -30.93 1.21
CA ALA A 54 22.15 -31.53 -0.05
C ALA A 54 21.81 -33.03 -0.11
N ARG A 55 20.82 -33.40 -0.91
CA ARG A 55 20.50 -34.81 -1.21
C ARG A 55 21.21 -35.24 -2.48
N ARG A 56 22.19 -36.13 -2.33
CA ARG A 56 22.92 -36.82 -3.41
C ARG A 56 21.94 -37.58 -4.33
N ARG A 57 22.06 -37.36 -5.64
CA ARG A 57 21.38 -38.14 -6.69
C ARG A 57 22.04 -39.51 -6.83
N ASN A 58 21.27 -40.59 -6.70
CA ASN A 58 21.64 -41.92 -7.19
C ASN A 58 20.81 -42.25 -8.44
N PRO A 59 21.42 -42.66 -9.56
CA PRO A 59 20.72 -43.22 -10.71
C PRO A 59 20.58 -44.74 -10.56
N PHE A 60 19.66 -45.33 -11.32
CA PHE A 60 19.38 -46.77 -11.52
C PHE A 60 18.17 -47.38 -10.78
N LEU A 61 17.11 -47.58 -11.58
CA LEU A 61 16.23 -48.77 -11.75
C LEU A 61 14.83 -48.26 -12.18
N ARG A 62 14.47 -48.28 -13.48
CA ARG A 62 13.77 -49.37 -14.23
C ARG A 62 12.53 -49.89 -13.47
N ARG A 63 11.31 -50.04 -14.02
CA ARG A 63 10.78 -50.20 -15.39
C ARG A 63 9.23 -50.13 -15.33
N VAL A 64 8.61 -49.53 -16.36
CA VAL A 64 7.49 -50.00 -17.23
C VAL A 64 6.23 -50.65 -16.61
N VAL A 65 5.02 -50.13 -16.95
CA VAL A 65 3.90 -50.81 -17.67
C VAL A 65 2.99 -49.76 -18.37
N LEU A 66 2.43 -50.16 -19.51
CA LEU A 66 1.76 -49.42 -20.59
C LEU A 66 0.23 -49.69 -20.63
N LEU A 67 -0.52 -48.68 -21.12
CA LEU A 67 -1.78 -48.72 -21.93
C LEU A 67 -3.15 -48.99 -21.24
N PRO A 68 -4.33 -48.75 -21.90
CA PRO A 68 -4.77 -47.58 -22.70
C PRO A 68 -6.28 -47.18 -22.54
N VAL A 69 -6.65 -45.99 -23.04
CA VAL A 69 -7.90 -45.55 -23.75
C VAL A 69 -9.30 -45.89 -23.18
N ALA A 70 -10.14 -44.86 -22.97
CA ALA A 70 -11.50 -44.76 -23.53
C ALA A 70 -12.15 -43.38 -23.27
N ALA A 71 -12.75 -42.81 -24.31
CA ALA A 71 -13.59 -41.60 -24.28
C ALA A 71 -15.07 -41.99 -24.14
N CYS A 72 -15.86 -41.23 -23.37
CA CYS A 72 -17.31 -41.12 -23.50
C CYS A 72 -17.81 -39.77 -22.97
N VAL A 73 -18.50 -39.04 -23.84
CA VAL A 73 -19.39 -37.90 -23.54
C VAL A 73 -20.65 -38.42 -22.85
N LEU A 74 -21.22 -37.69 -21.88
CA LEU A 74 -22.67 -37.45 -21.74
C LEU A 74 -22.98 -36.46 -20.60
N ALA A 75 -23.97 -35.60 -20.90
CA ALA A 75 -24.53 -34.54 -20.08
C ALA A 75 -25.28 -35.03 -18.83
N GLY A 76 -25.43 -34.17 -17.82
CA GLY A 76 -26.29 -34.48 -16.68
C GLY A 76 -26.43 -33.38 -15.63
N ALA A 77 -27.56 -32.68 -15.72
CA ALA A 77 -28.40 -32.16 -14.62
C ALA A 77 -27.86 -31.07 -13.67
N VAL A 78 -28.43 -29.87 -13.84
CA VAL A 78 -28.69 -28.91 -12.78
C VAL A 78 -29.55 -29.58 -11.71
N VAL A 79 -29.03 -29.68 -10.48
CA VAL A 79 -29.84 -29.93 -9.28
C VAL A 79 -29.72 -28.70 -8.39
N VAL A 80 -30.80 -27.93 -8.35
CA VAL A 80 -31.04 -26.88 -7.35
C VAL A 80 -31.31 -27.59 -6.03
N GLY A 81 -30.28 -27.69 -5.18
CA GLY A 81 -30.40 -28.16 -3.81
C GLY A 81 -30.53 -26.97 -2.87
N ALA A 82 -31.76 -26.61 -2.50
CA ALA A 82 -32.02 -25.72 -1.38
C ALA A 82 -31.72 -26.47 -0.08
N GLY A 83 -30.59 -26.16 0.56
CA GLY A 83 -30.18 -26.69 1.87
C GLY A 83 -29.99 -25.55 2.85
N LEU A 84 -31.01 -25.28 3.66
CA LEU A 84 -30.92 -24.43 4.83
C LEU A 84 -30.15 -25.17 5.93
N SER A 85 -28.98 -24.67 6.34
CA SER A 85 -28.59 -24.55 7.75
C SER A 85 -27.18 -23.95 7.95
N ARG A 86 -27.19 -22.75 8.52
CA ARG A 86 -26.49 -22.37 9.77
C ARG A 86 -24.95 -22.35 9.78
N GLY A 87 -24.42 -21.12 9.83
CA GLY A 87 -23.26 -20.77 10.66
C GLY A 87 -21.92 -20.83 9.95
N GLY A 88 -21.46 -19.67 9.49
CA GLY A 88 -20.12 -19.46 8.95
C GLY A 88 -20.21 -18.56 7.74
N ASP A 89 -20.04 -17.26 7.93
CA ASP A 89 -19.85 -16.34 6.82
C ASP A 89 -18.66 -16.82 5.99
N PRO A 90 -18.84 -17.26 4.73
CA PRO A 90 -17.71 -17.46 3.87
C PRO A 90 -17.19 -16.05 3.57
N VAL A 91 -15.94 -15.79 3.98
CA VAL A 91 -15.12 -14.76 3.32
C VAL A 91 -15.35 -14.98 1.84
N ARG A 92 -16.04 -14.03 1.18
CA ARG A 92 -16.26 -14.08 -0.26
C ARG A 92 -14.89 -14.05 -0.90
N SER A 93 -14.34 -15.23 -1.22
CA SER A 93 -13.17 -15.37 -2.05
C SER A 93 -13.51 -14.69 -3.37
N ALA A 94 -13.02 -13.46 -3.55
CA ALA A 94 -13.09 -12.79 -4.82
C ALA A 94 -12.50 -13.74 -5.87
N ALA A 95 -13.22 -13.94 -6.98
CA ALA A 95 -12.70 -14.76 -8.07
C ALA A 95 -11.32 -14.21 -8.48
N PRO A 96 -10.34 -15.07 -8.80
CA PRO A 96 -9.03 -14.61 -9.26
C PRO A 96 -9.26 -13.68 -10.46
N GLY A 97 -8.70 -12.47 -10.40
CA GLY A 97 -8.65 -11.65 -11.59
C GLY A 97 -7.97 -12.44 -12.72
N THR A 98 -8.38 -12.20 -13.95
CA THR A 98 -7.74 -12.81 -15.15
C THR A 98 -7.16 -11.74 -16.07
N GLY A 99 -7.05 -10.50 -15.58
CA GLY A 99 -6.56 -9.36 -16.34
C GLY A 99 -5.06 -9.46 -16.63
N PRO A 100 -4.59 -8.93 -17.77
CA PRO A 100 -3.17 -8.83 -18.05
C PRO A 100 -2.49 -7.94 -17.02
N VAL A 101 -1.26 -8.27 -16.65
CA VAL A 101 -0.41 -7.46 -15.75
C VAL A 101 -0.31 -6.03 -16.28
N LEU A 102 -0.44 -5.04 -15.38
CA LEU A 102 -0.28 -3.65 -15.75
C LEU A 102 1.20 -3.37 -15.97
N THR A 103 1.54 -2.71 -17.07
CA THR A 103 2.93 -2.41 -17.44
C THR A 103 3.11 -0.96 -17.85
N THR A 104 4.34 -0.47 -17.71
CA THR A 104 4.75 0.87 -18.13
C THR A 104 6.22 0.86 -18.55
N ASP A 105 6.59 1.77 -19.44
CA ASP A 105 7.99 2.01 -19.76
C ASP A 105 8.70 2.63 -18.56
N ILE A 106 9.83 2.03 -18.15
CA ILE A 106 10.67 2.59 -17.10
C ILE A 106 11.36 3.84 -17.64
N ARG A 107 10.91 5.01 -17.17
CA ARG A 107 11.53 6.29 -17.51
C ARG A 107 12.78 6.55 -16.65
N PRO A 108 13.80 7.25 -17.20
CA PRO A 108 14.94 7.72 -16.43
C PRO A 108 14.52 8.61 -15.26
N ALA A 109 15.27 8.52 -14.17
CA ALA A 109 15.10 9.37 -13.00
C ALA A 109 16.28 10.33 -12.88
N ASP A 110 16.00 11.61 -12.66
CA ASP A 110 16.97 12.69 -12.53
C ASP A 110 17.01 13.19 -11.08
N ALA A 111 18.13 13.02 -10.41
CA ALA A 111 18.32 13.49 -9.03
C ALA A 111 18.43 15.02 -8.93
N GLN A 112 18.90 15.71 -9.99
CA GLN A 112 19.17 17.16 -9.93
C GLN A 112 17.90 17.99 -10.02
N GLY A 113 16.91 17.55 -10.79
CA GLY A 113 15.67 18.31 -11.00
C GLY A 113 14.60 18.15 -9.92
N ALA A 114 14.75 17.22 -8.97
CA ALA A 114 13.69 16.88 -8.03
C ALA A 114 13.40 17.98 -7.00
N VAL A 115 14.46 18.54 -6.40
CA VAL A 115 14.35 19.64 -5.41
C VAL A 115 13.71 20.87 -6.05
N GLN A 116 14.20 21.28 -7.23
CA GLN A 116 13.64 22.42 -7.96
C GLN A 116 12.17 22.22 -8.35
N LEU A 117 11.79 20.98 -8.72
CA LEU A 117 10.40 20.65 -9.02
C LEU A 117 9.52 20.74 -7.77
N LEU A 118 9.95 20.15 -6.65
CA LEU A 118 9.22 20.20 -5.38
C LEU A 118 9.09 21.63 -4.83
N ASP A 119 10.12 22.47 -5.01
CA ASP A 119 10.05 23.89 -4.64
C ASP A 119 8.96 24.60 -5.45
N ARG A 120 8.90 24.39 -6.77
CA ARG A 120 7.85 24.96 -7.63
C ARG A 120 6.45 24.45 -7.26
N ILE A 121 6.30 23.14 -7.04
CA ILE A 121 5.05 22.53 -6.57
C ILE A 121 4.64 23.16 -5.23
N SER A 122 5.59 23.37 -4.31
CA SER A 122 5.32 23.97 -3.00
C SER A 122 4.82 25.42 -3.08
N LEU A 123 5.23 26.19 -4.09
CA LEU A 123 4.77 27.55 -4.31
C LEU A 123 3.33 27.52 -4.85
N VAL A 124 3.05 26.71 -5.87
CA VAL A 124 1.70 26.54 -6.41
C VAL A 124 0.73 26.02 -5.35
N ALA A 125 1.16 25.09 -4.51
CA ALA A 125 0.35 24.55 -3.43
C ALA A 125 -0.09 25.64 -2.43
N GLN A 126 0.76 26.64 -2.15
CA GLN A 126 0.40 27.76 -1.24
C GLN A 126 -0.64 28.70 -1.85
N GLU A 127 -0.64 28.86 -3.17
CA GLU A 127 -1.56 29.74 -3.89
C GLU A 127 -2.92 29.08 -4.16
N THR A 128 -3.04 27.78 -3.90
CA THR A 128 -4.27 27.02 -4.11
C THR A 128 -5.29 27.32 -3.02
N THR A 129 -6.55 27.51 -3.39
CA THR A 129 -7.65 27.63 -2.43
C THR A 129 -8.18 26.24 -2.07
N ALA A 130 -8.23 25.92 -0.77
CA ALA A 130 -8.89 24.71 -0.28
C ALA A 130 -10.14 25.08 0.54
N PRO A 131 -11.26 24.34 0.38
CA PRO A 131 -12.44 24.54 1.20
C PRO A 131 -12.15 24.22 2.67
N GLN A 132 -12.65 25.06 3.57
CA GLN A 132 -12.58 24.81 5.01
C GLN A 132 -13.73 23.89 5.42
N ALA A 133 -13.39 22.71 5.92
CA ALA A 133 -14.39 21.77 6.41
C ALA A 133 -14.83 22.13 7.84
N ARG A 134 -16.13 21.96 8.12
CA ARG A 134 -16.73 22.22 9.44
C ARG A 134 -17.09 20.91 10.14
N ALA A 135 -17.25 20.96 11.45
CA ALA A 135 -17.76 19.83 12.23
C ALA A 135 -19.08 19.30 11.63
N GLY A 136 -19.23 17.98 11.58
CA GLY A 136 -20.37 17.30 10.96
C GLY A 136 -20.26 17.10 9.44
N GLN A 137 -19.30 17.73 8.76
CA GLN A 137 -19.01 17.49 7.34
C GLN A 137 -18.00 16.34 7.15
N TYR A 138 -17.85 15.93 5.89
CA TYR A 138 -16.98 14.84 5.46
C TYR A 138 -16.04 15.32 4.34
N VAL A 139 -14.80 14.89 4.41
CA VAL A 139 -13.88 14.92 3.28
C VAL A 139 -14.23 13.76 2.34
N TYR A 140 -14.70 14.10 1.15
CA TYR A 140 -14.94 13.17 0.05
C TYR A 140 -13.72 13.11 -0.85
N ILE A 141 -13.27 11.89 -1.17
CA ILE A 141 -12.22 11.64 -2.17
C ILE A 141 -12.72 10.55 -3.11
N GLU A 142 -12.68 10.84 -4.41
CA GLU A 142 -12.86 9.86 -5.47
C GLU A 142 -11.53 9.61 -6.19
N SER A 143 -11.25 8.35 -6.46
CA SER A 143 -10.05 7.92 -7.19
C SER A 143 -10.33 6.77 -8.14
N LYS A 144 -9.49 6.67 -9.17
CA LYS A 144 -9.32 5.47 -9.99
C LYS A 144 -8.14 4.67 -9.47
N VAL A 145 -8.35 3.39 -9.20
CA VAL A 145 -7.35 2.53 -8.56
C VAL A 145 -7.20 1.23 -9.34
N ALA A 146 -5.96 0.79 -9.55
CA ALA A 146 -5.63 -0.51 -10.11
C ALA A 146 -4.30 -1.01 -9.55
N GLY A 147 -3.96 -2.27 -9.80
CA GLY A 147 -2.71 -2.85 -9.36
C GLY A 147 -2.46 -4.21 -9.98
N THR A 148 -1.28 -4.76 -9.73
CA THR A 148 -0.94 -6.14 -10.07
C THR A 148 -0.76 -6.94 -8.79
N SER A 149 -1.51 -8.03 -8.67
CA SER A 149 -1.49 -8.91 -7.49
C SER A 149 -1.04 -10.31 -7.89
N VAL A 150 -0.31 -11.00 -7.01
CA VAL A 150 0.00 -12.42 -7.21
C VAL A 150 -1.12 -13.24 -6.60
N TRP A 151 -1.70 -14.12 -7.42
CA TRP A 151 -2.74 -15.06 -7.02
C TRP A 151 -2.18 -16.47 -7.01
N SER A 152 -2.53 -17.24 -5.97
CA SER A 152 -2.28 -18.68 -5.92
C SER A 152 -3.60 -19.42 -6.10
N VAL A 153 -3.72 -20.18 -7.17
CA VAL A 153 -4.89 -21.01 -7.47
C VAL A 153 -4.40 -22.44 -7.66
N ASN A 154 -4.88 -23.35 -6.81
CA ASN A 154 -4.47 -24.77 -6.82
C ASN A 154 -2.94 -24.96 -6.74
N GLY A 155 -2.25 -24.13 -5.95
CA GLY A 155 -0.80 -24.19 -5.78
C GLY A 155 0.01 -23.64 -6.96
N LYS A 156 -0.64 -23.08 -7.98
CA LYS A 156 0.01 -22.37 -9.08
C LYS A 156 -0.13 -20.87 -8.88
N GLU A 157 1.00 -20.18 -8.88
CA GLU A 157 1.03 -18.73 -8.78
C GLU A 157 1.00 -18.05 -10.15
N SER A 158 0.33 -16.91 -10.21
CA SER A 158 0.30 -16.04 -11.38
C SER A 158 0.14 -14.58 -10.96
N ALA A 159 0.91 -13.68 -11.56
CA ALA A 159 0.65 -12.25 -11.47
C ALA A 159 -0.55 -11.89 -12.36
N VAL A 160 -1.47 -11.12 -11.81
CA VAL A 160 -2.73 -10.75 -12.41
C VAL A 160 -2.91 -9.25 -12.29
N GLY A 161 -3.26 -8.60 -13.40
CA GLY A 161 -3.71 -7.23 -13.37
C GLY A 161 -5.13 -7.11 -12.86
N GLU A 162 -5.32 -6.21 -11.92
CA GLU A 162 -6.62 -5.83 -11.40
C GLU A 162 -7.23 -4.75 -12.30
N ALA A 163 -8.48 -4.94 -12.70
CA ALA A 163 -9.18 -3.95 -13.52
C ALA A 163 -9.29 -2.61 -12.78
N LEU A 164 -9.25 -1.52 -13.56
CA LEU A 164 -9.41 -0.17 -13.04
C LEU A 164 -10.77 -0.03 -12.35
N ASP A 165 -10.74 0.32 -11.07
CA ASP A 165 -11.93 0.47 -10.23
C ASP A 165 -12.07 1.91 -9.73
N THR A 166 -13.27 2.27 -9.28
CA THR A 166 -13.53 3.57 -8.67
C THR A 166 -13.60 3.38 -7.17
N ARG A 167 -12.72 4.06 -6.45
CA ARG A 167 -12.73 4.11 -4.99
C ARG A 167 -13.29 5.45 -4.54
N ARG A 168 -14.25 5.40 -3.62
CA ARG A 168 -14.85 6.57 -2.98
C ARG A 168 -14.76 6.44 -1.49
N SER A 169 -14.19 7.45 -0.84
CA SER A 169 -14.12 7.52 0.62
C SER A 169 -14.73 8.80 1.12
N TRP A 170 -15.48 8.68 2.21
CA TRP A 170 -15.96 9.79 3.03
C TRP A 170 -15.34 9.63 4.40
N LYS A 171 -14.63 10.66 4.88
CA LYS A 171 -14.10 10.68 6.24
C LYS A 171 -14.55 11.95 6.92
N SER A 172 -15.21 11.81 8.07
CA SER A 172 -15.56 12.94 8.92
C SER A 172 -14.32 13.77 9.27
N VAL A 173 -14.56 15.06 9.54
CA VAL A 173 -13.50 16.02 9.84
C VAL A 173 -12.64 15.60 11.05
N ASP A 174 -13.26 15.04 12.09
CA ASP A 174 -12.58 14.49 13.27
C ASP A 174 -11.93 13.11 13.02
N GLY A 175 -12.40 12.38 12.01
CA GLY A 175 -11.88 11.10 11.57
C GLY A 175 -12.52 9.88 12.21
N HIS A 176 -13.51 10.04 13.09
CA HIS A 176 -14.14 8.92 13.82
C HIS A 176 -15.26 8.23 13.03
N LYS A 177 -15.83 8.92 12.04
CA LYS A 177 -16.83 8.39 11.12
C LYS A 177 -16.27 8.27 9.71
N GLY A 178 -16.61 7.20 9.02
CA GLY A 178 -16.22 7.03 7.63
C GLY A 178 -17.05 6.03 6.85
N TRP A 179 -16.99 6.17 5.52
CA TRP A 179 -17.62 5.26 4.58
C TRP A 179 -16.70 5.02 3.40
N LEU A 180 -16.64 3.79 2.89
CA LEU A 180 -15.81 3.41 1.76
C LEU A 180 -16.62 2.59 0.78
N ILE A 181 -16.53 2.94 -0.50
CA ILE A 181 -16.96 2.11 -1.62
C ILE A 181 -15.73 1.84 -2.47
N ASP A 182 -15.44 0.55 -2.70
CA ASP A 182 -14.31 0.12 -3.52
C ASP A 182 -14.62 -1.19 -4.25
N ARG A 183 -13.60 -1.78 -4.87
CA ARG A 183 -13.70 -3.06 -5.59
C ARG A 183 -14.25 -4.20 -4.74
N ARG A 184 -13.88 -4.27 -3.45
CA ARG A 184 -14.26 -5.36 -2.55
C ARG A 184 -15.60 -5.08 -1.84
N ASN A 185 -15.94 -3.80 -1.66
CA ASN A 185 -17.09 -3.31 -0.93
C ASN A 185 -17.99 -2.47 -1.86
N LYS A 186 -18.59 -3.12 -2.86
CA LYS A 186 -19.42 -2.44 -3.88
C LYS A 186 -20.66 -1.77 -3.30
N ASP A 187 -21.23 -2.37 -2.27
CA ASP A 187 -22.38 -1.82 -1.54
C ASP A 187 -21.95 -0.84 -0.42
N GLY A 188 -20.65 -0.66 -0.25
CA GLY A 188 -20.02 0.16 0.76
C GLY A 188 -19.84 -0.50 2.12
N ILE A 189 -18.93 0.04 2.91
CA ILE A 189 -18.64 -0.39 4.28
C ILE A 189 -18.41 0.82 5.18
N THR A 190 -18.80 0.69 6.44
CA THR A 190 -18.53 1.68 7.50
C THR A 190 -17.08 1.59 7.94
N LEU A 191 -16.42 2.73 8.09
CA LEU A 191 -15.05 2.87 8.59
C LEU A 191 -14.98 3.60 9.94
N ASP A 192 -16.05 3.51 10.72
CA ASP A 192 -16.11 4.13 12.04
C ASP A 192 -15.03 3.56 12.96
N THR A 193 -14.39 4.43 13.73
CA THR A 193 -13.32 4.06 14.65
C THR A 193 -13.31 4.95 15.88
N THR A 194 -12.96 4.37 17.02
CA THR A 194 -12.72 5.11 18.28
C THR A 194 -11.25 5.53 18.44
N GLU A 195 -10.39 5.15 17.50
CA GLU A 195 -8.98 5.47 17.56
C GLU A 195 -8.69 6.93 17.24
N ALA A 196 -7.67 7.45 17.90
CA ALA A 196 -7.19 8.79 17.63
C ALA A 196 -6.55 8.86 16.23
N PRO A 197 -6.86 9.90 15.43
CA PRO A 197 -6.17 10.15 14.18
C PRO A 197 -4.64 10.33 14.37
N GLY A 198 -3.88 9.89 13.38
CA GLY A 198 -2.42 9.98 13.34
C GLY A 198 -1.89 9.95 11.90
N LEU A 199 -0.56 9.96 11.71
CA LEU A 199 0.06 9.97 10.37
C LEU A 199 -0.44 8.83 9.46
N ASN A 200 -0.73 7.66 10.04
CA ASN A 200 -1.20 6.48 9.29
C ASN A 200 -2.71 6.47 9.02
N ALA A 201 -3.47 7.33 9.72
CA ALA A 201 -4.92 7.45 9.58
C ALA A 201 -5.39 8.91 9.80
N PRO A 202 -4.87 9.88 9.02
CA PRO A 202 -5.08 11.30 9.27
C PRO A 202 -6.56 11.67 9.13
N SER A 203 -7.06 12.49 10.05
CA SER A 203 -8.32 13.22 9.88
C SER A 203 -8.05 14.63 9.35
N TYR A 204 -9.08 15.35 8.93
CA TYR A 204 -8.92 16.73 8.50
C TYR A 204 -8.40 17.61 9.65
N ASP A 205 -8.96 17.43 10.86
CA ASP A 205 -8.52 18.15 12.05
C ASP A 205 -7.09 17.83 12.46
N TYR A 206 -6.69 16.55 12.35
CA TYR A 206 -5.31 16.14 12.60
C TYR A 206 -4.33 16.83 11.65
N LEU A 207 -4.67 16.88 10.35
CA LEU A 207 -3.85 17.61 9.38
C LEU A 207 -3.75 19.09 9.72
N ALA A 208 -4.85 19.72 10.10
CA ALA A 208 -4.86 21.13 10.49
C ALA A 208 -3.95 21.42 11.71
N ALA A 209 -3.70 20.42 12.55
CA ALA A 209 -2.81 20.51 13.72
C ALA A 209 -1.33 20.17 13.41
N LEU A 210 -1.00 19.68 12.21
CA LEU A 210 0.38 19.37 11.85
C LEU A 210 1.22 20.66 11.71
N PRO A 211 2.51 20.60 12.07
CA PRO A 211 3.42 21.73 11.84
C PRO A 211 3.57 21.99 10.33
N THR A 212 3.57 23.27 9.95
CA THR A 212 3.77 23.72 8.57
C THR A 212 5.21 24.18 8.30
N ASP A 213 6.09 24.10 9.30
CA ASP A 213 7.54 24.18 9.08
C ASP A 213 8.04 22.84 8.53
N PRO A 214 8.73 22.81 7.37
CA PRO A 214 9.11 21.57 6.71
C PRO A 214 10.15 20.75 7.48
N ASP A 215 11.05 21.39 8.26
CA ASP A 215 12.03 20.67 9.07
C ASP A 215 11.38 20.02 10.28
N VAL A 216 10.49 20.75 10.96
CA VAL A 216 9.73 20.24 12.11
C VAL A 216 8.80 19.11 11.66
N LEU A 217 8.11 19.28 10.52
CA LEU A 217 7.23 18.26 9.96
C LEU A 217 8.00 17.00 9.58
N LEU A 218 9.10 17.13 8.85
CA LEU A 218 9.91 15.98 8.46
C LEU A 218 10.48 15.24 9.67
N LYS A 219 10.98 15.97 10.68
CA LYS A 219 11.45 15.38 11.94
C LYS A 219 10.35 14.60 12.67
N LYS A 220 9.13 15.14 12.72
CA LYS A 220 7.97 14.46 13.30
C LYS A 220 7.69 13.15 12.57
N ILE A 221 7.66 13.18 11.24
CA ILE A 221 7.44 12.00 10.40
C ILE A 221 8.49 10.93 10.70
N TYR A 222 9.78 11.25 10.61
CA TYR A 222 10.84 10.27 10.94
C TYR A 222 10.75 9.69 12.35
N THR A 223 10.30 10.50 13.32
CA THR A 223 10.18 10.06 14.71
C THR A 223 9.02 9.07 14.88
N GLU A 224 7.87 9.38 14.30
CA GLU A 224 6.65 8.58 14.45
C GLU A 224 6.62 7.33 13.57
N THR A 225 7.40 7.31 12.49
CA THR A 225 7.52 6.16 11.59
C THR A 225 8.80 5.36 11.80
N ALA A 226 9.54 5.63 12.89
CA ALA A 226 10.75 4.90 13.22
C ALA A 226 10.49 3.38 13.35
N GLY A 227 11.29 2.58 12.65
CA GLY A 227 11.15 1.12 12.64
C GLY A 227 10.10 0.58 11.66
N HIS A 228 9.42 1.44 10.90
CA HIS A 228 8.49 1.06 9.83
C HIS A 228 9.15 1.15 8.44
N GLY A 229 8.52 0.48 7.47
CA GLY A 229 8.97 0.45 6.08
C GLY A 229 10.33 -0.24 5.85
N PRO A 230 10.85 -0.20 4.61
CA PRO A 230 12.14 -0.81 4.26
C PRO A 230 13.36 0.03 4.73
N GLY A 231 13.10 1.25 5.21
CA GLY A 231 14.06 2.21 5.75
C GLY A 231 13.40 3.56 6.04
N PRO A 232 14.03 4.42 6.86
CA PRO A 232 13.43 5.67 7.34
C PRO A 232 13.04 6.62 6.20
N ASP A 233 13.89 6.78 5.19
CA ASP A 233 13.62 7.69 4.06
C ASP A 233 12.51 7.17 3.14
N ALA A 234 12.44 5.85 2.96
CA ALA A 234 11.40 5.21 2.16
C ALA A 234 10.03 5.34 2.82
N GLU A 235 10.00 5.15 4.13
CA GLU A 235 8.80 5.29 4.94
C GLU A 235 8.37 6.76 4.99
N ALA A 236 9.29 7.70 5.27
CA ALA A 236 8.98 9.12 5.29
C ALA A 236 8.41 9.61 3.94
N PHE A 237 8.98 9.16 2.81
CA PHE A 237 8.42 9.44 1.50
C PHE A 237 7.02 8.86 1.40
N THR A 238 6.82 7.58 1.66
CA THR A 238 5.48 6.93 1.60
C THR A 238 4.44 7.67 2.45
N THR A 239 4.76 7.99 3.71
CA THR A 239 3.87 8.74 4.61
C THR A 239 3.47 10.09 4.03
N ILE A 240 4.41 10.86 3.46
CA ILE A 240 4.07 12.14 2.82
C ILE A 240 3.10 11.92 1.65
N GLY A 241 3.32 10.89 0.83
CA GLY A 241 2.43 10.51 -0.25
C GLY A 241 1.01 10.20 0.24
N ASP A 242 0.89 9.43 1.33
CA ASP A 242 -0.39 9.08 1.94
C ASP A 242 -1.14 10.30 2.48
N LEU A 243 -0.44 11.24 3.12
CA LEU A 243 -1.00 12.52 3.56
C LEU A 243 -1.49 13.37 2.38
N LEU A 244 -0.85 13.24 1.21
CA LEU A 244 -1.21 13.96 0.00
C LEU A 244 -2.35 13.31 -0.77
N ILE A 245 -2.46 11.97 -0.84
CA ILE A 245 -3.40 11.23 -1.70
C ILE A 245 -4.69 10.79 -0.99
N GLU A 246 -4.61 10.38 0.27
CA GLU A 246 -5.74 9.84 1.05
C GLU A 246 -6.37 10.87 2.00
N SER A 247 -6.06 12.16 1.77
CA SER A 247 -6.51 13.26 2.62
C SER A 247 -6.70 14.58 1.85
N TYR A 248 -7.06 15.65 2.57
CA TYR A 248 -7.25 17.00 2.02
C TYR A 248 -6.49 18.04 2.86
N PRO A 249 -5.14 18.10 2.75
CA PRO A 249 -4.33 19.05 3.51
C PRO A 249 -4.63 20.50 3.15
N SER A 250 -4.40 21.42 4.08
CA SER A 250 -4.44 22.86 3.79
C SER A 250 -3.33 23.25 2.80
N PRO A 251 -3.47 24.38 2.08
CA PRO A 251 -2.44 24.87 1.14
C PRO A 251 -1.06 24.99 1.79
N GLN A 252 -1.01 25.49 3.02
CA GLN A 252 0.22 25.66 3.80
C GLN A 252 0.83 24.31 4.19
N LEU A 253 0.02 23.33 4.61
CA LEU A 253 0.50 22.00 4.93
C LEU A 253 0.97 21.25 3.68
N ALA A 254 0.22 21.32 2.57
CA ALA A 254 0.62 20.70 1.30
C ALA A 254 1.99 21.23 0.86
N SER A 255 2.20 22.55 0.93
CA SER A 255 3.50 23.17 0.67
C SER A 255 4.62 22.63 1.58
N ALA A 256 4.35 22.54 2.88
CA ALA A 256 5.30 22.01 3.85
C ALA A 256 5.65 20.55 3.57
N LEU A 257 4.68 19.72 3.18
CA LEU A 257 4.87 18.33 2.78
C LEU A 257 5.79 18.21 1.56
N TYR A 258 5.60 19.03 0.53
CA TYR A 258 6.48 19.03 -0.64
C TYR A 258 7.91 19.49 -0.31
N ARG A 259 8.06 20.53 0.51
CA ARG A 259 9.38 21.01 0.98
C ARG A 259 10.06 20.00 1.90
N ALA A 260 9.31 19.29 2.73
CA ALA A 260 9.82 18.18 3.53
C ALA A 260 10.30 17.04 2.64
N ALA A 261 9.52 16.65 1.63
CA ALA A 261 9.92 15.62 0.68
C ALA A 261 11.20 15.96 -0.09
N ALA A 262 11.44 17.24 -0.38
CA ALA A 262 12.66 17.69 -1.07
C ALA A 262 13.94 17.45 -0.26
N LYS A 263 13.81 17.27 1.05
CA LYS A 263 14.93 16.99 1.97
C LYS A 263 15.19 15.51 2.18
N ILE A 264 14.32 14.63 1.66
CA ILE A 264 14.47 13.17 1.79
C ILE A 264 15.55 12.68 0.80
N PRO A 265 16.59 11.97 1.28
CA PRO A 265 17.58 11.35 0.41
C PRO A 265 16.98 10.38 -0.62
N GLY A 266 17.48 10.44 -1.86
CA GLY A 266 17.08 9.55 -2.94
C GLY A 266 15.81 9.95 -3.69
N VAL A 267 15.24 11.13 -3.39
CA VAL A 267 14.16 11.71 -4.18
C VAL A 267 14.68 12.20 -5.53
N THR A 268 13.95 11.87 -6.60
CA THR A 268 14.32 12.08 -7.99
C THR A 268 13.12 12.61 -8.79
N LYS A 269 13.38 13.16 -9.97
CA LYS A 269 12.37 13.63 -10.92
C LYS A 269 12.24 12.62 -12.07
N VAL A 270 11.03 12.40 -12.54
CA VAL A 270 10.73 11.63 -13.76
C VAL A 270 9.89 12.51 -14.69
N ASP A 271 10.37 12.78 -15.91
CA ASP A 271 9.76 13.78 -16.80
C ASP A 271 8.43 13.35 -17.44
N ASP A 272 8.11 12.06 -17.37
CA ASP A 272 6.87 11.49 -17.91
C ASP A 272 6.39 10.31 -17.05
N ALA A 273 5.22 10.45 -16.45
CA ALA A 273 4.52 9.37 -15.76
C ALA A 273 3.03 9.43 -16.12
N VAL A 274 2.37 8.28 -16.13
CA VAL A 274 0.94 8.17 -16.45
C VAL A 274 0.21 7.68 -15.21
N ASP A 275 -0.81 8.41 -14.78
CA ASP A 275 -1.63 8.04 -13.64
C ASP A 275 -2.68 6.96 -14.01
N ALA A 276 -3.42 6.47 -13.02
CA ALA A 276 -4.46 5.46 -13.22
C ALA A 276 -5.61 5.90 -14.16
N ALA A 277 -5.79 7.21 -14.37
CA ALA A 277 -6.80 7.76 -15.27
C ALA A 277 -6.27 8.01 -16.70
N GLY A 278 -5.00 7.69 -16.97
CA GLY A 278 -4.36 7.88 -18.27
C GLY A 278 -3.82 9.29 -18.51
N ARG A 279 -3.78 10.14 -17.48
CA ARG A 279 -3.25 11.51 -17.60
C ARG A 279 -1.72 11.48 -17.52
N HIS A 280 -1.07 12.13 -18.48
CA HIS A 280 0.38 12.30 -18.48
C HIS A 280 0.79 13.45 -17.57
N GLY A 281 1.77 13.18 -16.71
CA GLY A 281 2.29 14.11 -15.73
C GLY A 281 3.81 14.10 -15.66
N ILE A 282 4.35 14.99 -14.84
CA ILE A 282 5.72 14.94 -14.33
C ILE A 282 5.68 14.33 -12.93
N ALA A 283 6.68 13.53 -12.57
CA ALA A 283 6.67 12.86 -11.29
C ALA A 283 7.87 13.17 -10.39
N VAL A 284 7.60 13.17 -9.09
CA VAL A 284 8.60 13.07 -8.03
C VAL A 284 8.62 11.63 -7.57
N ALA A 285 9.79 11.02 -7.52
CA ALA A 285 9.94 9.59 -7.32
C ALA A 285 11.02 9.25 -6.30
N ARG A 286 10.84 8.14 -5.59
CA ARG A 286 11.90 7.55 -4.76
C ARG A 286 12.05 6.07 -5.11
N PHE A 287 13.29 5.68 -5.39
CA PHE A 287 13.66 4.29 -5.67
C PHE A 287 14.17 3.61 -4.39
N GLU A 288 13.67 2.41 -4.12
CA GLU A 288 14.11 1.57 -3.00
C GLU A 288 15.00 0.44 -3.51
N GLN A 289 16.30 0.54 -3.24
CA GLN A 289 17.31 -0.39 -3.75
C GLN A 289 17.08 -1.83 -3.29
N LYS A 290 16.60 -2.04 -2.05
CA LYS A 290 16.41 -3.39 -1.51
C LYS A 290 15.32 -4.19 -2.25
N THR A 291 14.27 -3.51 -2.70
CA THR A 291 13.11 -4.15 -3.35
C THR A 291 13.09 -3.92 -4.86
N GLY A 292 13.89 -3.00 -5.37
CA GLY A 292 13.90 -2.60 -6.78
C GLY A 292 12.63 -1.84 -7.20
N VAL A 293 11.86 -1.34 -6.23
CA VAL A 293 10.59 -0.67 -6.46
C VAL A 293 10.77 0.86 -6.46
N ARG A 294 10.08 1.55 -7.36
CA ARG A 294 10.01 3.01 -7.40
C ARG A 294 8.58 3.47 -7.15
N THR A 295 8.38 4.33 -6.16
CA THR A 295 7.12 5.05 -5.95
C THR A 295 7.22 6.41 -6.62
N GLU A 296 6.19 6.81 -7.35
CA GLU A 296 6.12 8.02 -8.17
C GLU A 296 4.84 8.79 -7.85
N TRP A 297 4.98 10.04 -7.41
CA TRP A 297 3.91 11.02 -7.25
C TRP A 297 3.77 11.80 -8.54
N ILE A 298 2.58 11.78 -9.13
CA ILE A 298 2.34 12.30 -10.46
C ILE A 298 1.62 13.64 -10.34
N PHE A 299 2.15 14.64 -11.03
CA PHE A 299 1.64 16.01 -11.08
C PHE A 299 1.32 16.40 -12.52
N ASP A 300 0.30 17.22 -12.69
CA ASP A 300 0.01 17.82 -13.99
C ASP A 300 1.18 18.69 -14.46
N LYS A 301 1.58 18.57 -15.73
CA LYS A 301 2.79 19.23 -16.24
C LYS A 301 2.68 20.77 -16.23
N SER A 302 1.47 21.30 -16.35
CA SER A 302 1.21 22.74 -16.50
C SER A 302 0.86 23.39 -15.17
N SER A 303 -0.14 22.84 -14.49
CA SER A 303 -0.69 23.37 -13.24
C SER A 303 0.05 22.87 -12.01
N LEU A 304 0.88 21.83 -12.10
CA LEU A 304 1.52 21.17 -10.97
C LEU A 304 0.54 20.63 -9.92
N ALA A 305 -0.74 20.47 -10.28
CA ALA A 305 -1.73 19.84 -9.43
C ALA A 305 -1.38 18.35 -9.23
N PHE A 306 -1.47 17.87 -7.99
CA PHE A 306 -1.25 16.46 -7.68
C PHE A 306 -2.37 15.60 -8.27
N LEU A 307 -2.00 14.68 -9.17
CA LEU A 307 -2.93 13.81 -9.90
C LEU A 307 -3.12 12.47 -9.21
N GLY A 308 -2.07 11.98 -8.54
CA GLY A 308 -2.09 10.68 -7.87
C GLY A 308 -0.69 10.08 -7.75
N GLU A 309 -0.62 8.76 -7.62
CA GLU A 309 0.63 8.05 -7.46
C GLU A 309 0.63 6.71 -8.18
N ARG A 310 1.83 6.16 -8.38
CA ARG A 310 2.00 4.76 -8.76
C ARG A 310 3.26 4.17 -8.15
N THR A 311 3.28 2.85 -8.07
CA THR A 311 4.43 2.07 -7.63
C THR A 311 4.79 1.06 -8.72
N VAL A 312 6.04 1.09 -9.17
CA VAL A 312 6.54 0.33 -10.33
C VAL A 312 7.74 -0.51 -9.92
N GLN A 313 7.79 -1.77 -10.35
CA GLN A 313 9.02 -2.57 -10.27
C GLN A 313 9.99 -2.05 -11.35
N VAL A 314 11.13 -1.50 -10.94
CA VAL A 314 12.13 -0.88 -11.85
C VAL A 314 13.36 -1.77 -12.00
N GLU A 315 13.78 -2.44 -10.93
CA GLU A 315 14.90 -3.38 -10.93
C GLU A 315 14.54 -4.67 -10.21
N GLY A 316 15.25 -5.76 -10.46
CA GLY A 316 14.98 -7.05 -9.81
C GLY A 316 13.57 -7.60 -10.11
N THR A 317 13.14 -8.56 -9.30
CA THR A 317 11.82 -9.17 -9.40
C THR A 317 11.23 -9.44 -8.02
N SER A 318 9.92 -9.45 -7.89
CA SER A 318 9.20 -9.84 -6.67
C SER A 318 8.07 -10.84 -6.97
N GLY A 319 7.40 -11.35 -5.92
CA GLY A 319 6.30 -12.30 -6.05
C GLY A 319 6.73 -13.58 -6.78
N ASN A 320 7.76 -14.26 -6.26
CA ASN A 320 8.35 -15.45 -6.87
C ASN A 320 8.77 -15.27 -8.35
N GLY A 321 9.22 -14.07 -8.72
CA GLY A 321 9.70 -13.76 -10.08
C GLY A 321 8.59 -13.40 -11.09
N LEU A 322 7.35 -13.29 -10.63
CA LEU A 322 6.20 -12.96 -11.47
C LEU A 322 6.04 -11.45 -11.68
N ILE A 323 6.48 -10.63 -10.74
CA ILE A 323 6.53 -9.18 -10.85
C ILE A 323 7.91 -8.79 -11.39
N LYS A 324 7.94 -8.28 -12.61
CA LYS A 324 9.17 -8.01 -13.38
C LYS A 324 9.37 -6.51 -13.58
N PRO A 325 10.57 -6.05 -13.97
CA PRO A 325 10.78 -4.66 -14.34
C PRO A 325 9.76 -4.20 -15.38
N GLY A 326 9.16 -3.04 -15.14
CA GLY A 326 8.08 -2.46 -15.94
C GLY A 326 6.67 -2.79 -15.43
N THR A 327 6.52 -3.72 -14.47
CA THR A 327 5.22 -3.99 -13.85
C THR A 327 4.77 -2.82 -12.96
N VAL A 328 3.57 -2.32 -13.20
CA VAL A 328 2.88 -1.40 -12.28
C VAL A 328 2.23 -2.24 -11.20
N ILE A 329 2.81 -2.16 -9.99
CA ILE A 329 2.33 -2.88 -8.81
C ILE A 329 1.04 -2.24 -8.30
N PHE A 330 1.01 -0.91 -8.29
CA PHE A 330 -0.14 -0.14 -7.84
C PHE A 330 -0.21 1.20 -8.57
N THR A 331 -1.42 1.69 -8.79
CA THR A 331 -1.67 3.04 -9.30
C THR A 331 -2.97 3.59 -8.75
N ASN A 332 -2.96 4.88 -8.43
CA ASN A 332 -4.09 5.65 -7.91
C ASN A 332 -4.11 7.02 -8.60
N ALA A 333 -5.26 7.43 -9.14
CA ALA A 333 -5.49 8.77 -9.68
C ALA A 333 -6.69 9.42 -9.01
N ILE A 334 -6.50 10.58 -8.40
CA ILE A 334 -7.58 11.38 -7.82
C ILE A 334 -8.41 11.97 -8.96
N THR A 335 -9.72 11.71 -8.92
CA THR A 335 -10.70 12.28 -9.87
C THR A 335 -11.54 13.37 -9.24
N ALA A 336 -11.76 13.34 -7.91
CA ALA A 336 -12.47 14.38 -7.20
C ALA A 336 -12.04 14.49 -5.74
N ARG A 337 -12.10 15.72 -5.20
CA ARG A 337 -12.02 16.03 -3.76
C ARG A 337 -13.04 17.09 -3.41
N ALA A 338 -13.77 16.89 -2.32
CA ALA A 338 -14.75 17.86 -1.85
C ALA A 338 -14.94 17.77 -0.34
N VAL A 339 -15.53 18.81 0.23
CA VAL A 339 -16.18 18.75 1.55
C VAL A 339 -17.67 18.61 1.29
N VAL A 340 -18.30 17.62 1.92
CA VAL A 340 -19.72 17.29 1.74
C VAL A 340 -20.43 17.18 3.09
N ASP A 341 -21.75 17.34 3.12
CA ASP A 341 -22.53 17.40 4.36
C ASP A 341 -22.95 16.00 4.88
N GLY A 342 -22.77 14.96 4.06
CA GLY A 342 -23.11 13.59 4.46
C GLY A 342 -22.36 12.53 3.69
N VAL A 343 -22.34 11.32 4.25
CA VAL A 343 -21.84 10.13 3.55
C VAL A 343 -22.67 9.88 2.29
N GLN A 344 -22.04 9.29 1.27
CA GLN A 344 -22.63 8.99 -0.04
C GLN A 344 -22.99 10.21 -0.92
N GLN A 345 -22.79 11.44 -0.44
CA GLN A 345 -22.85 12.64 -1.28
C GLN A 345 -21.57 12.78 -2.12
N THR A 346 -21.72 13.10 -3.40
CA THR A 346 -20.56 13.31 -4.30
C THR A 346 -20.31 14.78 -4.57
N SER A 347 -19.12 15.13 -5.09
CA SER A 347 -18.78 16.52 -5.45
C SER A 347 -19.75 17.17 -6.43
N ALA A 348 -20.41 16.39 -7.30
CA ALA A 348 -21.42 16.89 -8.24
C ALA A 348 -22.75 17.27 -7.57
N GLN A 349 -23.00 16.84 -6.33
CA GLN A 349 -24.22 17.10 -5.57
C GLN A 349 -24.06 18.21 -4.52
N SER A 350 -22.84 18.73 -4.34
CA SER A 350 -22.51 19.77 -3.35
C SER A 350 -22.17 21.13 -3.98
N ALA A 351 -22.36 21.28 -5.30
CA ALA A 351 -22.10 22.49 -6.06
C ALA A 351 -23.34 23.40 -6.16
#